data_AF-A0A2V6C6Y6-F1
#
_entry.id   AF-A0A2V6C6Y6-F1
#
_cell.length_a   1.000
_cell.length_b   1.000
_cell.length_c   1.000
_cell.angle_alpha   90.00
_cell.angle_beta   90.00
_cell.angle_gamma   90.00
#
_symmetry.space_group_name_H-M   'P 1'
#
loop_
_entity.id
_entity.type
_entity.pdbx_description
1 polymer ?
#
loop_
_entity_poly.entity_id
_entity_poly.type
_entity_poly.pdbx_seq_one_letter_code
_entity_poly.pdbx_strand_id
1 'polypeptide(L)'
;MQKTVLSFGETLWDLFPSGPALGGAPFNFACRVNSLGDRGIIISRIGRDDYGRKALEQIAAFGMDVSCLQQEDRHPTGTVKVRLDDKGNPDFLIVSEVAYDFIDVTDELLGLARAADCVCFGTLVQRAPTSRRSLRRLLEVTGKGVKFLDINLRKDCFFRETITESLKQANILKMNLHEAHYLAELFEISLSSLPDFCAEMMEDWSLSCCLVTLGGPATPFPPDSSTNICEANRWPTAAGLAMRSARWSRCNEEPRRRYRLRKSGIF
;
A
#
# COMPACT_ATOMS: atom_id res chain seq x y z
N MET A 1 4.63 -22.27 5.32
CA MET A 1 5.79 -21.40 5.60
C MET A 1 5.30 -19.97 5.63
N GLN A 2 5.78 -19.18 6.59
CA GLN A 2 5.49 -17.75 6.66
C GLN A 2 6.10 -17.05 5.43
N LYS A 3 5.35 -16.15 4.79
CA LYS A 3 5.81 -15.37 3.64
C LYS A 3 6.49 -14.07 4.10
N THR A 4 7.52 -13.64 3.38
CA THR A 4 8.16 -12.34 3.61
C THR A 4 7.70 -11.34 2.56
N VAL A 5 7.06 -10.27 3.00
CA VAL A 5 6.52 -9.21 2.15
C VAL A 5 7.18 -7.89 2.52
N LEU A 6 7.87 -7.29 1.56
CA LEU A 6 8.42 -5.96 1.69
C LEU A 6 7.39 -4.95 1.21
N SER A 7 7.23 -3.84 1.93
CA SER A 7 6.45 -2.70 1.46
C SER A 7 7.33 -1.48 1.41
N PHE A 8 7.48 -0.87 0.24
CA PHE A 8 8.38 0.26 0.03
C PHE A 8 7.57 1.54 -0.16
N GLY A 9 7.82 2.54 0.69
CA GLY A 9 7.32 3.89 0.45
C GLY A 9 7.10 4.68 1.72
N GLU A 10 6.05 5.48 1.76
CA GLU A 10 5.82 6.46 2.81
C GLU A 10 5.41 5.83 4.15
N THR A 11 6.02 6.34 5.22
CA THR A 11 5.54 6.27 6.61
C THR A 11 5.43 7.71 7.09
N LEU A 12 4.22 8.15 7.42
CA LEU A 12 3.92 9.56 7.64
C LEU A 12 2.82 9.76 8.68
N TRP A 13 2.58 11.00 9.08
CA TRP A 13 1.50 11.37 9.99
C TRP A 13 0.41 12.14 9.27
N ASP A 14 -0.80 11.60 9.29
CA ASP A 14 -2.01 12.33 8.90
C ASP A 14 -2.41 13.25 10.08
N LEU A 15 -2.35 14.55 9.85
CA LEU A 15 -2.64 15.58 10.85
C LEU A 15 -4.11 15.98 10.76
N PHE A 16 -4.96 15.27 11.49
CA PHE A 16 -6.38 15.58 11.62
C PHE A 16 -6.63 16.66 12.69
N PRO A 17 -7.79 17.34 12.67
CA PRO A 17 -8.20 18.23 13.75
C PRO A 17 -8.27 17.54 15.12
N SER A 18 -8.56 16.23 15.15
CA SER A 18 -8.61 15.41 16.37
C SER A 18 -7.24 14.96 16.89
N GLY A 19 -6.18 15.12 16.09
CA GLY A 19 -4.82 14.74 16.42
C GLY A 19 -4.10 13.96 15.31
N PRO A 20 -2.78 13.75 15.47
CA PRO A 20 -1.97 13.03 14.49
C PRO A 20 -2.26 11.53 14.53
N ALA A 21 -2.43 10.93 13.34
CA ALA A 21 -2.53 9.48 13.17
C ALA A 21 -1.39 8.98 12.28
N LEU A 22 -0.71 7.91 12.70
CA LEU A 22 0.33 7.30 11.90
C LEU A 22 -0.30 6.59 10.70
N GLY A 23 0.25 6.83 9.51
CA GLY A 23 -0.29 6.39 8.25
C GLY A 23 0.77 6.22 7.16
N GLY A 24 0.28 6.12 5.93
CA GLY A 24 1.05 5.70 4.75
C GLY A 24 0.51 4.38 4.21
N ALA A 25 0.22 4.31 2.92
CA ALA A 25 -0.37 3.10 2.34
C ALA A 25 0.60 1.89 2.42
N PRO A 26 1.90 2.04 2.13
CA PRO A 26 2.89 0.98 2.34
C PRO A 26 2.97 0.53 3.81
N PHE A 27 2.97 1.48 4.75
CA PHE A 27 2.96 1.18 6.18
C PHE A 27 1.74 0.34 6.58
N ASN A 28 0.54 0.79 6.22
CA ASN A 28 -0.71 0.10 6.51
C ASN A 28 -0.78 -1.29 5.87
N PHE A 29 -0.23 -1.43 4.66
CA PHE A 29 -0.13 -2.73 3.98
C PHE A 29 0.78 -3.69 4.77
N ALA A 30 1.96 -3.24 5.21
CA ALA A 30 2.85 -4.05 6.04
C ALA A 30 2.19 -4.44 7.39
N CYS A 31 1.47 -3.53 8.04
CA CYS A 31 0.67 -3.87 9.23
C CYS A 31 -0.35 -4.97 8.94
N ARG A 32 -1.05 -4.87 7.80
CA ARG A 32 -2.07 -5.86 7.43
C ARG A 32 -1.46 -7.24 7.19
N VAL A 33 -0.33 -7.31 6.48
CA VAL A 33 0.42 -8.56 6.29
C VAL A 33 0.75 -9.21 7.64
N ASN A 34 1.30 -8.44 8.59
CA ASN A 34 1.61 -8.94 9.93
C ASN A 34 0.37 -9.44 10.68
N SER A 35 -0.75 -8.72 10.58
CA SER A 35 -2.02 -9.14 11.21
C SER A 35 -2.58 -10.47 10.66
N LEU A 36 -2.18 -10.86 9.45
CA LEU A 36 -2.56 -12.11 8.80
C LEU A 36 -1.56 -13.25 9.10
N GLY A 37 -0.49 -12.99 9.85
CA GLY A 37 0.49 -13.99 10.27
C GLY A 37 1.73 -14.10 9.38
N ASP A 38 1.83 -13.33 8.30
CA ASP A 38 3.01 -13.24 7.45
C ASP A 38 3.99 -12.15 7.93
N ARG A 39 5.24 -12.19 7.46
CA ARG A 39 6.27 -11.22 7.84
C ARG A 39 6.22 -10.00 6.92
N GLY A 40 5.51 -8.96 7.34
CA GLY A 40 5.47 -7.68 6.64
C GLY A 40 6.58 -6.74 7.13
N ILE A 41 7.40 -6.22 6.23
CA ILE A 41 8.50 -5.30 6.55
C ILE A 41 8.29 -4.00 5.78
N ILE A 42 8.20 -2.88 6.50
CA ILE A 42 8.14 -1.55 5.91
C ILE A 42 9.56 -1.03 5.64
N ILE A 43 9.83 -0.65 4.40
CA ILE A 43 11.05 0.02 3.96
C ILE A 43 10.68 1.48 3.73
N SER A 44 11.14 2.34 4.63
CA SER A 44 10.85 3.77 4.60
C SER A 44 11.99 4.56 5.23
N ARG A 45 11.83 5.89 5.26
CA ARG A 45 12.74 6.79 5.95
C ARG A 45 11.93 7.84 6.69
N ILE A 46 12.33 8.10 7.93
CA ILE A 46 11.72 9.05 8.85
C ILE A 46 12.80 10.04 9.35
N GLY A 47 12.38 11.21 9.80
CA GLY A 47 13.29 12.19 10.39
C GLY A 47 13.70 11.79 11.81
N ARG A 48 14.86 12.25 12.26
CA ARG A 48 15.26 12.24 13.68
C ARG A 48 14.59 13.39 14.42
N ASP A 49 13.26 13.32 14.45
CA ASP A 49 12.38 14.28 15.11
C ASP A 49 11.34 13.57 15.99
N ASP A 50 10.49 14.34 16.67
CA ASP A 50 9.47 13.78 17.55
C ASP A 50 8.46 12.90 16.83
N TYR A 51 8.14 13.19 15.56
CA TYR A 51 7.24 12.38 14.77
C TYR A 51 7.89 11.06 14.35
N GLY A 52 9.18 11.07 14.01
CA GLY A 52 9.94 9.88 13.67
C GLY A 52 10.12 8.97 14.89
N ARG A 53 10.47 9.55 16.05
CA ARG A 53 10.54 8.80 17.32
C ARG A 53 9.20 8.15 17.67
N LYS A 54 8.10 8.91 17.61
CA LYS A 54 6.75 8.36 17.86
C LYS A 54 6.37 7.29 16.85
N ALA A 55 6.76 7.43 15.58
CA ALA A 55 6.50 6.41 14.56
C ALA A 55 7.23 5.11 14.91
N LEU A 56 8.52 5.17 15.26
CA LEU A 56 9.29 3.99 15.70
C LEU A 56 8.65 3.31 16.91
N GLU A 57 8.27 4.07 17.92
CA GLU A 57 7.62 3.55 19.14
C GLU A 57 6.31 2.83 18.80
N GLN A 58 5.46 3.43 17.95
CA GLN A 58 4.18 2.83 17.56
C GLN A 58 4.36 1.57 16.68
N ILE A 59 5.27 1.60 15.72
CA ILE A 59 5.54 0.46 14.83
C ILE A 59 6.13 -0.71 15.63
N ALA A 60 7.05 -0.43 16.55
CA ALA A 60 7.58 -1.44 17.46
C ALA A 60 6.50 -2.00 18.41
N ALA A 61 5.57 -1.15 18.89
CA ALA A 61 4.44 -1.59 19.71
C ALA A 61 3.45 -2.49 18.96
N PHE A 62 3.37 -2.40 17.63
CA PHE A 62 2.65 -3.36 16.78
C PHE A 62 3.40 -4.69 16.59
N GLY A 63 4.59 -4.85 17.17
CA GLY A 63 5.43 -6.03 17.05
C GLY A 63 6.10 -6.15 15.67
N MET A 64 6.17 -5.05 14.91
CA MET A 64 6.75 -5.04 13.57
C MET A 64 8.26 -4.80 13.61
N ASP A 65 8.93 -5.33 12.59
CA ASP A 65 10.36 -5.12 12.36
C ASP A 65 10.63 -3.68 11.90
N VAL A 66 11.41 -2.93 12.68
CA VAL A 66 11.79 -1.54 12.40
C VAL A 66 13.18 -1.40 11.79
N SER A 67 13.89 -2.52 11.52
CA SER A 67 15.27 -2.49 11.00
C SER A 67 15.41 -1.82 9.63
N CYS A 68 14.33 -1.78 8.85
CA CYS A 68 14.27 -1.16 7.53
C CYS A 68 13.70 0.27 7.54
N LEU A 69 13.43 0.83 8.72
CA LEU A 69 13.09 2.24 8.89
C LEU A 69 14.36 3.06 9.08
N GLN A 70 14.78 3.70 7.98
CA GLN A 70 15.93 4.59 8.00
C GLN A 70 15.60 5.87 8.77
N GLN A 71 16.61 6.45 9.40
CA GLN A 71 16.49 7.72 10.11
C GLN A 71 17.52 8.71 9.56
N GLU A 72 17.10 9.96 9.37
CA GLU A 72 17.99 11.03 8.92
C GLU A 72 17.75 12.35 9.65
N ASP A 73 18.74 13.25 9.63
CA ASP A 73 18.68 14.57 10.29
C ASP A 73 18.34 15.72 9.32
N ARG A 74 18.34 15.51 8.00
CA ARG A 74 18.22 16.62 7.03
C ARG A 74 16.77 16.94 6.67
N HIS A 75 15.91 15.93 6.61
CA HIS A 75 14.51 16.09 6.24
C HIS A 75 13.58 15.65 7.37
N PRO A 76 12.47 16.37 7.59
CA PRO A 76 11.52 16.01 8.64
C PRO A 76 10.75 14.74 8.27
N THR A 77 10.20 14.06 9.27
CA THR A 77 9.24 12.97 9.08
C THR A 77 8.04 13.46 8.25
N GLY A 78 7.55 12.60 7.36
CA GLY A 78 6.44 12.93 6.48
C GLY A 78 5.18 13.31 7.25
N THR A 79 4.48 14.34 6.77
CA THR A 79 3.17 14.74 7.29
C THR A 79 2.21 15.06 6.16
N VAL A 80 0.93 14.81 6.41
CA VAL A 80 -0.18 15.18 5.53
C VAL A 80 -1.11 16.05 6.34
N LYS A 81 -1.35 17.28 5.89
CA LYS A 81 -2.33 18.16 6.53
C LYS A 81 -3.71 17.81 5.98
N VAL A 82 -4.60 17.34 6.85
CA VAL A 82 -5.97 17.00 6.47
C VAL A 82 -6.87 18.18 6.82
N ARG A 83 -7.49 18.77 5.80
CA ARG A 83 -8.51 19.82 5.95
C ARG A 83 -9.82 19.32 5.38
N LEU A 84 -10.93 19.93 5.76
CA LEU A 84 -12.19 19.73 5.06
C LEU A 84 -12.33 20.89 4.07
N ASP A 85 -12.69 20.58 2.83
CA ASP A 85 -13.10 21.58 1.84
C ASP A 85 -14.48 22.16 2.19
N ASP A 86 -14.95 23.15 1.42
CA ASP A 86 -16.25 23.81 1.62
C ASP A 86 -17.46 22.86 1.51
N LYS A 87 -17.25 21.63 0.99
CA LYS A 87 -18.26 20.58 0.86
C LYS A 87 -18.11 19.49 1.92
N GLY A 88 -17.19 19.64 2.86
CA GLY A 88 -16.91 18.67 3.91
C GLY A 88 -16.09 17.46 3.45
N ASN A 89 -15.49 17.49 2.25
CA ASN A 89 -14.60 16.43 1.80
C ASN A 89 -13.19 16.66 2.34
N PRO A 90 -12.46 15.59 2.68
CA PRO A 90 -11.08 15.73 3.12
C PRO A 90 -10.16 16.15 1.96
N ASP A 91 -9.51 17.30 2.10
CA ASP A 91 -8.40 17.78 1.28
C ASP A 91 -7.07 17.44 1.97
N PHE A 92 -6.23 16.70 1.26
CA PHE A 92 -4.97 16.16 1.77
C PHE A 92 -3.80 16.93 1.16
N LEU A 93 -3.19 17.81 1.94
CA LEU A 93 -1.96 18.48 1.54
C LEU A 93 -0.76 17.64 1.99
N ILE A 94 -0.16 16.93 1.03
CA ILE A 94 1.02 16.09 1.27
C ILE A 94 2.28 16.96 1.18
N VAL A 95 2.99 17.09 2.29
CA VAL A 95 4.22 17.91 2.35
C VAL A 95 5.34 17.25 1.56
N SER A 96 6.05 18.00 0.71
CA SER A 96 7.23 17.57 -0.06
C SER A 96 8.53 17.80 0.70
N GLU A 97 9.64 17.22 0.20
CA GLU A 97 10.99 17.34 0.79
C GLU A 97 11.05 16.78 2.22
N VAL A 98 10.40 15.63 2.41
CA VAL A 98 10.33 14.92 3.69
C VAL A 98 11.14 13.63 3.62
N ALA A 99 11.44 13.03 4.76
CA ALA A 99 12.36 11.90 4.89
C ALA A 99 12.08 10.73 3.90
N TYR A 100 10.82 10.34 3.68
CA TYR A 100 10.49 9.24 2.76
C TYR A 100 10.74 9.57 1.26
N ASP A 101 10.98 10.82 0.90
CA ASP A 101 11.39 11.24 -0.46
C ASP A 101 12.86 10.86 -0.74
N PHE A 102 13.60 10.48 0.30
CA PHE A 102 15.05 10.20 0.27
C PHE A 102 15.40 8.80 0.79
N ILE A 103 14.55 7.80 0.59
CA ILE A 103 14.85 6.42 0.98
C ILE A 103 16.06 5.93 0.17
N ASP A 104 17.15 5.58 0.84
CA ASP A 104 18.34 5.01 0.20
C ASP A 104 18.21 3.49 0.07
N VAL A 105 18.91 2.92 -0.90
CA VAL A 105 18.99 1.47 -1.06
C VAL A 105 20.37 0.99 -0.61
N THR A 106 20.40 0.05 0.33
CA THR A 106 21.62 -0.57 0.86
C THR A 106 21.77 -2.00 0.36
N ASP A 107 22.95 -2.59 0.47
CA ASP A 107 23.18 -3.97 0.04
C ASP A 107 22.34 -4.97 0.85
N GLU A 108 22.06 -4.67 2.13
CA GLU A 108 21.17 -5.45 2.98
C GLU A 108 19.73 -5.42 2.44
N LEU A 109 19.22 -4.25 2.05
CA LEU A 109 17.89 -4.11 1.44
C LEU A 109 17.81 -4.87 0.11
N LEU A 110 18.87 -4.84 -0.71
CA LEU A 110 18.93 -5.63 -1.95
C LEU A 110 18.96 -7.14 -1.67
N GLY A 111 19.64 -7.57 -0.61
CA GLY A 111 19.62 -8.96 -0.13
C GLY A 111 18.22 -9.41 0.30
N LEU A 112 17.52 -8.57 1.08
CA LEU A 112 16.14 -8.79 1.49
C LEU A 112 15.20 -8.88 0.30
N ALA A 113 15.30 -7.95 -0.67
CA ALA A 113 14.46 -7.92 -1.86
C ALA A 113 14.65 -9.16 -2.75
N ARG A 114 15.88 -9.66 -2.89
CA ARG A 114 16.17 -10.91 -3.61
C ARG A 114 15.45 -12.12 -3.01
N ALA A 115 15.31 -12.15 -1.69
CA ALA A 115 14.71 -13.26 -0.94
C ALA A 115 13.20 -13.08 -0.66
N ALA A 116 12.63 -11.91 -0.95
CA ALA A 116 11.24 -11.60 -0.65
C ALA A 116 10.26 -12.40 -1.53
N ASP A 117 9.16 -12.84 -0.93
CA ASP A 117 8.05 -13.46 -1.67
C ASP A 117 7.21 -12.40 -2.41
N CYS A 118 7.19 -11.17 -1.89
CA CYS A 118 6.45 -10.06 -2.49
C CYS A 118 7.10 -8.71 -2.13
N VAL A 119 7.06 -7.76 -3.08
CA VAL A 119 7.38 -6.35 -2.89
C VAL A 119 6.16 -5.52 -3.28
N CYS A 120 5.57 -4.84 -2.31
CA CYS A 120 4.48 -3.90 -2.48
C CYS A 120 5.00 -2.46 -2.60
N PHE A 121 4.53 -1.71 -3.57
CA PHE A 121 4.91 -0.32 -3.82
C PHE A 121 3.77 0.48 -4.43
N GLY A 122 3.89 1.81 -4.38
CA GLY A 122 2.92 2.73 -4.97
C GLY A 122 3.58 3.92 -5.67
N THR A 123 2.77 4.90 -6.11
CA THR A 123 3.27 6.03 -6.91
C THR A 123 3.77 7.21 -6.08
N LEU A 124 3.21 7.47 -4.89
CA LEU A 124 3.55 8.64 -4.07
C LEU A 124 5.05 8.76 -3.79
N VAL A 125 5.68 7.69 -3.29
CA VAL A 125 7.12 7.68 -2.97
C VAL A 125 8.01 7.94 -4.19
N GLN A 126 7.48 7.76 -5.39
CA GLN A 126 8.21 7.98 -6.64
C GLN A 126 8.19 9.44 -7.07
N ARG A 127 7.48 10.35 -6.39
CA ARG A 127 7.51 11.78 -6.73
C ARG A 127 8.94 12.35 -6.66
N ALA A 128 9.75 11.85 -5.72
CA ALA A 128 11.12 12.27 -5.51
C ALA A 128 12.12 11.36 -6.26
N PRO A 129 13.13 11.92 -6.95
CA PRO A 129 14.09 11.14 -7.73
C PRO A 129 14.88 10.11 -6.92
N THR A 130 15.21 10.41 -5.67
CA THR A 130 16.03 9.52 -4.82
C THR A 130 15.28 8.24 -4.49
N SER A 131 14.11 8.34 -3.84
CA SER A 131 13.27 7.16 -3.56
C SER A 131 12.82 6.43 -4.82
N ARG A 132 12.55 7.15 -5.93
CA ARG A 132 12.24 6.53 -7.23
C ARG A 132 13.37 5.62 -7.72
N ARG A 133 14.62 6.09 -7.69
CA ARG A 133 15.79 5.27 -8.09
C ARG A 133 15.99 4.08 -7.16
N SER A 134 15.84 4.28 -5.85
CA SER A 134 15.95 3.21 -4.86
C SER A 134 14.90 2.12 -5.07
N LEU A 135 13.64 2.51 -5.29
CA LEU A 135 12.57 1.57 -5.62
C LEU A 135 12.89 0.79 -6.89
N ARG A 136 13.32 1.48 -7.96
CA ARG A 136 13.67 0.81 -9.24
C ARG A 136 14.73 -0.26 -9.03
N ARG A 137 15.81 0.07 -8.32
CA ARG A 137 16.90 -0.89 -8.04
C ARG A 137 16.43 -2.05 -7.17
N LEU A 138 15.53 -1.80 -6.23
CA LEU A 138 14.92 -2.83 -5.40
C LEU A 138 14.08 -3.79 -6.25
N LEU A 139 13.21 -3.27 -7.12
CA LEU A 139 12.38 -4.07 -8.03
C LEU A 139 13.21 -4.84 -9.06
N GLU A 140 14.31 -4.28 -9.57
CA GLU A 140 15.24 -4.95 -10.49
C GLU A 140 15.86 -6.22 -9.88
N VAL A 141 16.18 -6.20 -8.57
CA VAL A 141 16.79 -7.35 -7.88
C VAL A 141 15.79 -8.30 -7.26
N THR A 142 14.51 -7.91 -7.11
CA THR A 142 13.45 -8.80 -6.64
C THR A 142 13.37 -10.00 -7.58
N GLY A 143 13.73 -11.18 -7.06
CA GLY A 143 13.92 -12.39 -7.85
C GLY A 143 12.61 -12.96 -8.41
N LYS A 144 12.16 -14.09 -7.86
CA LYS A 144 10.87 -14.71 -8.24
C LYS A 144 9.68 -14.15 -7.46
N GLY A 145 9.92 -13.17 -6.57
CA GLY A 145 8.89 -12.55 -5.75
C GLY A 145 7.90 -11.72 -6.57
N VAL A 146 6.66 -11.67 -6.11
CA VAL A 146 5.59 -10.88 -6.74
C VAL A 146 5.84 -9.39 -6.55
N LYS A 147 5.74 -8.62 -7.62
CA LYS A 147 5.77 -7.15 -7.58
C LYS A 147 4.33 -6.63 -7.57
N PHE A 148 3.86 -6.21 -6.41
CA PHE A 148 2.50 -5.74 -6.18
C PHE A 148 2.46 -4.21 -6.22
N LEU A 149 1.77 -3.65 -7.21
CA LEU A 149 1.57 -2.21 -7.35
C LEU A 149 0.19 -1.83 -6.80
N ASP A 150 0.16 -1.15 -5.65
CA ASP A 150 -1.00 -0.36 -5.23
C ASP A 150 -0.82 1.05 -5.82
N ILE A 151 -1.48 1.34 -6.94
CA ILE A 151 -1.18 2.56 -7.69
C ILE A 151 -1.39 3.82 -6.83
N ASN A 152 -2.42 3.82 -5.99
CA ASN A 152 -2.71 4.79 -4.93
C ASN A 152 -2.37 6.25 -5.33
N LEU A 153 -3.04 6.75 -6.35
CA LEU A 153 -2.72 8.03 -6.98
C LEU A 153 -3.03 9.18 -6.02
N ARG A 154 -1.98 9.90 -5.62
CA ARG A 154 -2.10 11.10 -4.80
C ARG A 154 -1.93 12.35 -5.65
N LYS A 155 -2.90 13.26 -5.54
CA LYS A 155 -2.93 14.52 -6.29
C LYS A 155 -1.55 15.21 -6.27
N ASP A 156 -1.12 15.66 -7.45
CA ASP A 156 0.15 16.38 -7.68
C ASP A 156 1.43 15.61 -7.28
N CYS A 157 1.34 14.30 -7.04
CA CYS A 157 2.46 13.46 -6.59
C CYS A 157 2.81 12.32 -7.56
N PHE A 158 2.28 12.34 -8.78
CA PHE A 158 2.58 11.33 -9.80
C PHE A 158 2.72 11.97 -11.18
N PHE A 159 3.45 11.26 -12.04
CA PHE A 159 3.66 11.63 -13.44
C PHE A 159 3.31 10.44 -14.33
N ARG A 160 2.95 10.70 -15.59
CA ARG A 160 2.67 9.65 -16.58
C ARG A 160 3.83 8.63 -16.64
N GLU A 161 5.06 9.11 -16.61
CA GLU A 161 6.27 8.29 -16.67
C GLU A 161 6.36 7.35 -15.46
N THR A 162 6.07 7.85 -14.25
CA THR A 162 6.11 7.02 -13.04
C THR A 162 5.03 5.95 -13.05
N ILE A 163 3.85 6.24 -13.58
CA ILE A 163 2.76 5.26 -13.73
C ILE A 163 3.18 4.18 -14.72
N THR A 164 3.61 4.58 -15.92
CA THR A 164 4.06 3.69 -16.99
C THR A 164 5.19 2.76 -16.52
N GLU A 165 6.23 3.30 -15.88
CA GLU A 165 7.36 2.49 -15.39
C GLU A 165 6.98 1.57 -14.22
N SER A 166 5.98 1.96 -13.42
CA SER A 166 5.44 1.09 -12.36
C SER A 166 4.68 -0.09 -12.95
N LEU A 167 3.84 0.16 -13.97
CA LEU A 167 3.05 -0.88 -14.64
C LEU A 167 3.95 -1.90 -15.34
N LYS A 168 4.99 -1.46 -16.06
CA LYS A 168 5.98 -2.34 -16.72
C LYS A 168 6.68 -3.30 -15.76
N GLN A 169 6.85 -2.90 -14.50
CA GLN A 169 7.55 -3.70 -13.50
C GLN A 169 6.62 -4.56 -12.66
N ALA A 170 5.32 -4.25 -12.60
CA ALA A 170 4.37 -4.92 -11.74
C ALA A 170 3.98 -6.31 -12.27
N ASN A 171 3.65 -7.22 -11.35
CA ASN A 171 2.95 -8.45 -11.67
C ASN A 171 1.47 -8.36 -11.31
N ILE A 172 1.14 -7.60 -10.26
CA ILE A 172 -0.23 -7.37 -9.80
C ILE A 172 -0.44 -5.87 -9.72
N LEU A 173 -1.54 -5.39 -10.29
CA LEU A 173 -2.00 -4.01 -10.16
C LEU A 173 -3.26 -3.98 -9.30
N LYS A 174 -3.27 -3.12 -8.29
CA LYS A 174 -4.45 -2.78 -7.51
C LYS A 174 -4.73 -1.29 -7.63
N MET A 175 -6.01 -0.97 -7.81
CA MET A 175 -6.52 0.39 -7.90
C MET A 175 -7.94 0.48 -7.33
N ASN A 176 -8.46 1.69 -7.19
CA ASN A 176 -9.88 1.96 -6.97
C ASN A 176 -10.58 2.37 -8.27
N LEU A 177 -11.90 2.53 -8.22
CA LEU A 177 -12.70 2.89 -9.39
C LEU A 177 -12.30 4.25 -10.02
N HIS A 178 -12.00 5.26 -9.21
CA HIS A 178 -11.57 6.57 -9.72
C HIS A 178 -10.22 6.48 -10.43
N GLU A 179 -9.30 5.70 -9.89
CA GLU A 179 -8.00 5.42 -10.50
C GLU A 179 -8.14 4.63 -11.80
N ALA A 180 -9.08 3.68 -11.88
CA ALA A 180 -9.38 2.96 -13.12
C ALA A 180 -9.85 3.93 -14.23
N HIS A 181 -10.76 4.84 -13.92
CA HIS A 181 -11.17 5.89 -14.85
C HIS A 181 -10.00 6.78 -15.29
N TYR A 182 -9.15 7.19 -14.35
CA TYR A 182 -7.98 8.00 -14.67
C TYR A 182 -7.01 7.25 -15.60
N LEU A 183 -6.74 5.96 -15.35
CA LEU A 183 -5.86 5.16 -16.20
C LEU A 183 -6.46 4.90 -17.58
N ALA A 184 -7.77 4.68 -17.67
CA ALA A 184 -8.48 4.54 -18.94
C ALA A 184 -8.32 5.78 -19.81
N GLU A 185 -8.50 6.97 -19.23
CA GLU A 185 -8.24 8.23 -19.93
C GLU A 185 -6.76 8.40 -20.28
N LEU A 186 -5.85 8.12 -19.33
CA LEU A 186 -4.42 8.29 -19.53
C LEU A 186 -3.89 7.44 -20.70
N PHE A 187 -4.38 6.22 -20.85
CA PHE A 187 -3.92 5.27 -21.86
C PHE A 187 -4.89 5.09 -23.04
N GLU A 188 -5.94 5.90 -23.12
CA GLU A 188 -6.95 5.85 -24.19
C GLU A 188 -7.64 4.48 -24.30
N ILE A 189 -7.82 3.81 -23.16
CA ILE A 189 -8.49 2.50 -23.03
C ILE A 189 -9.99 2.71 -22.79
N SER A 190 -10.83 1.92 -23.45
CA SER A 190 -12.28 1.96 -23.23
C SER A 190 -12.65 1.36 -21.87
N LEU A 191 -13.44 2.08 -21.08
CA LEU A 191 -13.99 1.59 -19.81
C LEU A 191 -15.50 1.29 -19.96
N SER A 192 -15.85 0.51 -20.99
CA SER A 192 -17.22 0.02 -21.21
C SER A 192 -17.66 -0.97 -20.13
N SER A 193 -16.72 -1.78 -19.65
CA SER A 193 -16.90 -2.66 -18.49
C SER A 193 -15.58 -2.76 -17.71
N LEU A 194 -15.67 -2.86 -16.39
CA LEU A 194 -14.47 -3.05 -15.55
C LEU A 194 -13.71 -4.35 -15.86
N PRO A 195 -14.39 -5.49 -16.11
CA PRO A 195 -13.65 -6.71 -16.43
C PRO A 195 -12.88 -6.62 -17.76
N ASP A 196 -13.44 -5.98 -18.79
CA ASP A 196 -12.75 -5.79 -20.08
C ASP A 196 -11.56 -4.85 -19.91
N PHE A 197 -11.75 -3.72 -19.21
CA PHE A 197 -10.66 -2.81 -18.85
C PHE A 197 -9.53 -3.52 -18.10
N CYS A 198 -9.87 -4.35 -17.11
CA CYS A 198 -8.88 -5.14 -16.37
C CYS A 198 -8.14 -6.14 -17.27
N ALA A 199 -8.84 -6.78 -18.22
CA ALA A 199 -8.23 -7.72 -19.15
C ALA A 199 -7.24 -7.02 -20.10
N GLU A 200 -7.63 -5.87 -20.64
CA GLU A 200 -6.78 -5.04 -21.51
C GLU A 200 -5.54 -4.53 -20.77
N MET A 201 -5.72 -3.99 -19.55
CA MET A 201 -4.60 -3.61 -18.69
C MET A 201 -3.65 -4.78 -18.39
N MET A 202 -4.18 -6.00 -18.21
CA MET A 202 -3.34 -7.17 -18.00
C MET A 202 -2.58 -7.60 -19.26
N GLU A 203 -3.17 -7.39 -20.43
CA GLU A 203 -2.52 -7.66 -21.71
C GLU A 203 -1.40 -6.67 -22.01
N ASP A 204 -1.72 -5.38 -22.05
CA ASP A 204 -0.80 -4.30 -22.42
C ASP A 204 0.43 -4.24 -21.51
N TRP A 205 0.22 -4.48 -20.22
CA TRP A 205 1.27 -4.39 -19.20
C TRP A 205 1.79 -5.74 -18.73
N SER A 206 1.37 -6.84 -19.37
CA SER A 206 1.77 -8.21 -19.01
C SER A 206 1.55 -8.57 -17.54
N LEU A 207 0.48 -8.04 -16.93
CA LEU A 207 0.13 -8.28 -15.54
C LEU A 207 -0.48 -9.68 -15.39
N SER A 208 -0.18 -10.31 -14.25
CA SER A 208 -0.80 -11.56 -13.84
C SER A 208 -2.16 -11.37 -13.18
N CYS A 209 -2.43 -10.19 -12.62
CA CYS A 209 -3.70 -9.84 -11.98
C CYS A 209 -3.94 -8.33 -11.98
N CYS A 210 -5.18 -7.92 -12.17
CA CYS A 210 -5.66 -6.56 -12.02
C CYS A 210 -6.88 -6.54 -11.08
N LEU A 211 -6.80 -5.69 -10.04
CA LEU A 211 -7.78 -5.57 -8.97
C LEU A 211 -8.34 -4.14 -8.92
N VAL A 212 -9.66 -4.01 -9.05
CA VAL A 212 -10.38 -2.74 -8.87
C VAL A 212 -11.26 -2.82 -7.64
N THR A 213 -10.97 -1.98 -6.65
CA THR A 213 -11.81 -1.81 -5.46
C THR A 213 -12.97 -0.87 -5.78
N LEU A 214 -14.19 -1.33 -5.48
CA LEU A 214 -15.45 -0.61 -5.75
C LEU A 214 -15.92 0.20 -4.52
N GLY A 215 -15.11 0.23 -3.47
CA GLY A 215 -15.47 0.80 -2.18
C GLY A 215 -16.49 -0.03 -1.40
N GLY A 216 -16.82 0.50 -0.23
CA GLY A 216 -17.94 0.14 0.64
C GLY A 216 -18.42 1.42 1.33
N PRO A 217 -19.52 1.41 2.11
CA PRO A 217 -19.93 2.59 2.86
C PRO A 217 -18.75 3.07 3.73
N ALA A 218 -18.37 4.35 3.58
CA ALA A 218 -17.28 4.95 4.32
C ALA A 218 -17.55 4.82 5.82
N THR A 219 -16.86 3.90 6.49
CA THR A 219 -16.93 3.74 7.94
C THR A 219 -15.57 4.10 8.54
N PRO A 220 -15.53 5.00 9.54
CA PRO A 220 -14.33 5.18 10.34
C PRO A 220 -14.00 3.85 11.03
N PHE A 221 -12.71 3.52 11.08
CA PHE A 221 -12.12 2.27 11.52
C PHE A 221 -12.84 1.56 12.70
N PRO A 222 -12.92 0.21 12.71
CA PRO A 222 -12.27 -0.73 11.78
C PRO A 222 -13.13 -0.98 10.52
N PRO A 223 -12.49 -1.22 9.36
CA PRO A 223 -13.22 -1.46 8.11
C PRO A 223 -14.07 -2.73 8.25
N ASP A 224 -15.36 -2.57 7.98
CA ASP A 224 -16.27 -3.70 7.84
C ASP A 224 -15.78 -4.60 6.68
N SER A 225 -15.90 -5.92 6.82
CA SER A 225 -15.26 -6.93 5.97
C SER A 225 -15.80 -7.02 4.53
N SER A 226 -16.59 -6.05 4.07
CA SER A 226 -17.23 -6.04 2.76
C SER A 226 -16.65 -4.93 1.87
N THR A 227 -15.42 -5.10 1.39
CA THR A 227 -14.95 -4.35 0.22
C THR A 227 -15.36 -5.13 -1.03
N ASN A 228 -16.17 -4.52 -1.91
CA ASN A 228 -16.46 -5.13 -3.20
C ASN A 228 -15.24 -4.96 -4.11
N ILE A 229 -14.82 -6.06 -4.74
CA ILE A 229 -13.64 -6.10 -5.61
C ILE A 229 -14.07 -6.68 -6.96
N CYS A 230 -13.65 -6.02 -8.05
CA CYS A 230 -13.61 -6.59 -9.38
C CYS A 230 -12.18 -7.10 -9.63
N GLU A 231 -12.04 -8.35 -10.06
CA GLU A 231 -10.75 -9.02 -10.24
C GLU A 231 -10.71 -9.73 -11.59
N ALA A 232 -9.58 -9.57 -12.30
CA ALA A 232 -9.16 -10.42 -13.39
C ALA A 232 -7.77 -11.01 -13.04
N ASN A 233 -7.56 -12.30 -13.31
CA ASN A 233 -6.29 -12.98 -13.03
C ASN A 233 -5.98 -14.06 -14.09
N ARG A 234 -4.68 -14.35 -14.27
CA ARG A 234 -4.16 -15.40 -15.19
C ARG A 234 -3.82 -16.71 -14.49
N TRP A 235 -4.07 -16.83 -13.19
CA TRP A 235 -3.74 -18.04 -12.44
C TRP A 235 -4.78 -19.12 -12.72
N PRO A 236 -4.37 -20.38 -12.92
CA PRO A 236 -5.32 -21.49 -12.97
C PRO A 236 -5.94 -21.65 -11.59
N THR A 237 -7.09 -21.03 -11.36
CA THR A 237 -7.99 -21.46 -10.30
C THR A 237 -8.42 -22.89 -10.59
N ALA A 238 -8.59 -23.70 -9.55
CA ALA A 238 -9.14 -25.07 -9.67
C ALA A 238 -10.57 -25.09 -10.28
N ALA A 239 -11.14 -23.93 -10.61
CA ALA A 239 -12.24 -23.77 -11.56
C ALA A 239 -11.78 -22.77 -12.62
N GLY A 240 -11.75 -23.19 -13.89
CA GLY A 240 -11.34 -22.36 -15.03
C GLY A 240 -12.16 -21.06 -15.17
N LEU A 241 -11.62 -20.14 -15.99
CA LEU A 241 -12.17 -18.82 -16.35
C LEU A 241 -13.58 -18.55 -15.81
N ALA A 242 -13.64 -17.86 -14.66
CA ALA A 242 -14.86 -17.21 -14.21
C ALA A 242 -14.46 -15.92 -13.49
N MET A 243 -14.69 -14.78 -14.15
CA MET A 243 -14.78 -13.48 -13.47
C MET A 243 -15.82 -13.61 -12.36
N ARG A 244 -15.38 -13.48 -11.10
CA ARG A 244 -16.28 -13.55 -9.94
C ARG A 244 -16.27 -12.19 -9.26
N SER A 245 -17.43 -11.57 -9.11
CA SER A 245 -17.67 -10.60 -8.04
C SER A 245 -17.66 -11.36 -6.72
N ALA A 246 -16.49 -11.51 -6.11
CA ALA A 246 -16.36 -12.24 -4.86
C ALA A 246 -16.90 -11.39 -3.70
N ARG A 247 -18.11 -11.70 -3.23
CA ARG A 247 -18.58 -11.29 -1.90
C ARG A 247 -17.87 -12.14 -0.86
N TRP A 248 -16.95 -11.55 -0.10
CA TRP A 248 -16.23 -12.23 0.99
C TRP A 248 -17.15 -12.37 2.22
N SER A 249 -18.06 -13.33 2.19
CA SER A 249 -18.96 -13.65 3.30
C SER A 249 -18.70 -15.07 3.80
N ARG A 250 -17.62 -15.30 4.56
CA ARG A 250 -17.44 -16.41 5.52
C ARG A 250 -16.02 -16.40 6.14
N CYS A 251 -15.84 -15.58 7.17
CA CYS A 251 -14.81 -15.79 8.18
C CYS A 251 -15.27 -15.10 9.47
N ASN A 252 -16.34 -15.63 10.06
CA ASN A 252 -16.90 -15.10 11.30
C ASN A 252 -17.40 -16.26 12.17
N GLU A 253 -16.50 -17.17 12.51
CA GLU A 253 -16.62 -18.07 13.66
C GLU A 253 -15.20 -18.55 13.98
N GLU A 254 -14.73 -18.27 15.21
CA GLU A 254 -13.39 -18.62 15.76
C GLU A 254 -12.21 -17.75 15.29
N PRO A 255 -11.97 -16.57 15.96
CA PRO A 255 -11.21 -16.59 17.20
C PRO A 255 -11.71 -15.58 18.27
N ARG A 256 -13.03 -15.40 18.43
CA ARG A 256 -13.61 -14.55 19.50
C ARG A 256 -13.46 -15.11 20.93
N ARG A 257 -12.80 -16.27 21.12
CA ARG A 257 -12.68 -16.93 22.44
C ARG A 257 -11.44 -16.61 23.27
N ARG A 258 -10.44 -15.89 22.76
CA ARG A 258 -9.19 -15.62 23.54
C ARG A 258 -9.02 -14.21 24.11
N TYR A 259 -9.95 -13.28 23.86
CA TYR A 259 -9.87 -11.91 24.40
C TYR A 259 -10.93 -11.57 25.47
N ARG A 260 -11.83 -12.51 25.83
CA ARG A 260 -12.93 -12.29 26.79
C ARG A 260 -12.70 -12.86 28.19
N LEU A 261 -11.51 -13.35 28.50
CA LEU A 261 -11.14 -13.86 29.83
C LEU A 261 -9.95 -13.06 30.39
N ARG A 262 -10.15 -11.76 30.62
CA ARG A 262 -9.27 -10.92 31.47
C ARG A 262 -9.91 -9.62 31.98
N LYS A 263 -11.25 -9.55 31.99
CA LYS A 263 -12.02 -8.52 32.71
C LYS A 263 -13.20 -9.16 33.43
N SER A 264 -12.89 -9.99 34.42
CA SER A 264 -13.78 -10.28 35.55
C SER A 264 -13.10 -9.70 36.76
N GLY A 265 -13.46 -8.47 37.09
CA GLY A 265 -12.85 -7.68 38.15
C GLY A 265 -13.79 -6.59 38.61
N ILE A 266 -14.90 -7.04 39.22
CA ILE A 266 -15.51 -6.44 40.42
C ILE A 266 -16.24 -5.09 40.25
N PHE A 267 -17.56 -5.19 40.49
CA PHE A 267 -18.63 -4.18 40.63
C PHE A 267 -19.08 -3.38 39.40
#